data_AF-A0A2N9LCP9-F1
#
_entry.id   AF-A0A2N9LCP9-F1
#
_cell.length_a   1.000
_cell.length_b   1.000
_cell.length_c   1.000
_cell.angle_alpha   90.00
_cell.angle_beta   90.00
_cell.angle_gamma   90.00
#
_symmetry.space_group_name_H-M   'P 1'
#
loop_
_entity.id
_entity.type
_entity.pdbx_description
1 polymer ?
#
loop_
_entity_poly.entity_id
_entity_poly.type
_entity_poly.pdbx_seq_one_letter_code
_entity_poly.pdbx_strand_id
1 'polypeptide(L)'
;MVARVVERLNFTPAQVDPFAEWLKDRVAVPDWLNAAKGSESYAKVAKLIYSIRRVESLVDRFLAENWFRVVSDAKRIPAEIDEQYQELLRTEEWIDEALSGYEYSPRMMNDVDENHWSLSMYSAQAPTGFVLKRKMSGRGFKGVMLTATGSNTVYLQTIGEADIVLRILNLSAASELERLKQCARCSKWLYAERSHQRFCPGGECRKEKYAESPKYKEYRKQYMRRQRKKQAAEQSMKPLQVKHNDDRP
;
A
#
# COMPACT_ATOMS: atom_id res chain seq x y z
N MET A 1 34.70 -37.82 23.56
CA MET A 1 33.76 -37.69 22.43
C MET A 1 32.35 -37.61 22.98
N VAL A 2 31.77 -36.41 23.04
CA VAL A 2 30.37 -36.21 23.47
C VAL A 2 29.60 -35.76 22.23
N ALA A 3 28.70 -36.62 21.76
CA ALA A 3 27.83 -36.32 20.62
C ALA A 3 26.83 -35.24 21.02
N ARG A 4 26.87 -34.08 20.34
CA ARG A 4 25.79 -33.09 20.40
C ARG A 4 24.70 -33.51 19.43
N VAL A 5 23.57 -33.95 19.98
CA VAL A 5 22.31 -34.08 19.26
C VAL A 5 21.85 -32.66 18.90
N VAL A 6 21.85 -32.35 17.61
CA VAL A 6 21.22 -31.14 17.06
C VAL A 6 19.76 -31.49 16.82
N GLU A 7 18.90 -31.21 17.80
CA GLU A 7 17.45 -31.20 17.58
C GLU A 7 17.12 -30.07 16.59
N ARG A 8 16.73 -30.46 15.36
CA ARG A 8 16.10 -29.54 14.42
C ARG A 8 14.72 -29.20 14.97
N LEU A 9 14.58 -28.00 15.53
CA LEU A 9 13.28 -27.41 15.79
C LEU A 9 12.58 -27.21 14.44
N ASN A 10 11.59 -28.05 14.18
CA ASN A 10 10.67 -27.89 13.06
C ASN A 10 9.84 -26.61 13.32
N PHE A 11 10.23 -25.51 12.68
CA PHE A 11 9.42 -24.30 12.63
C PHE A 11 8.18 -24.57 11.76
N THR A 12 7.02 -24.71 12.42
CA THR A 12 5.73 -24.46 11.76
C THR A 12 5.68 -23.01 11.30
N PRO A 13 5.10 -22.68 10.13
CA PRO A 13 5.00 -21.29 9.67
C PRO A 13 4.24 -20.50 10.73
N ALA A 14 4.95 -19.58 11.39
CA ALA A 14 4.42 -18.74 12.44
C ALA A 14 3.16 -18.04 11.93
N GLN A 15 2.10 -18.07 12.75
CA GLN A 15 0.99 -17.14 12.59
C GLN A 15 1.61 -15.74 12.56
N VAL A 16 1.48 -15.05 11.42
CA VAL A 16 2.02 -13.69 11.22
C VAL A 16 1.60 -12.87 12.43
N ASP A 17 2.57 -12.42 13.23
CA ASP A 17 2.28 -11.53 14.33
C ASP A 17 1.56 -10.31 13.74
N PRO A 18 0.29 -10.08 14.12
CA PRO A 18 -0.43 -8.93 13.63
C PRO A 18 0.38 -7.65 13.89
N PHE A 19 1.02 -7.54 15.06
CA PHE A 19 1.76 -6.35 15.47
C PHE A 19 2.90 -6.00 14.50
N ALA A 20 3.74 -6.97 14.11
CA ALA A 20 4.79 -6.78 13.11
C ALA A 20 4.24 -6.39 11.72
N GLU A 21 3.07 -6.89 11.31
CA GLU A 21 2.46 -6.55 10.02
C GLU A 21 1.91 -5.11 9.98
N TRP A 22 1.30 -4.64 11.08
CA TRP A 22 0.73 -3.30 11.18
C TRP A 22 1.77 -2.17 11.21
N LEU A 23 3.00 -2.50 11.64
CA LEU A 23 4.12 -1.57 11.65
C LEU A 23 4.75 -1.38 10.27
N LYS A 24 4.40 -2.18 9.26
CA LYS A 24 4.99 -2.09 7.92
C LYS A 24 4.55 -0.82 7.21
N ASP A 25 5.48 -0.22 6.46
CA ASP A 25 5.26 1.02 5.72
C ASP A 25 4.10 0.89 4.72
N ARG A 26 3.95 -0.30 4.12
CA ARG A 26 2.84 -0.66 3.22
C ARG A 26 1.45 -0.56 3.85
N VAL A 27 1.34 -0.62 5.19
CA VAL A 27 0.08 -0.50 5.93
C VAL A 27 -0.06 0.89 6.54
N ALA A 28 0.99 1.37 7.20
CA ALA A 28 0.98 2.64 7.92
C ALA A 28 0.71 3.85 7.00
N VAL A 29 1.38 3.89 5.83
CA VAL A 29 1.32 5.04 4.91
C VAL A 29 -0.06 5.23 4.27
N PRO A 30 -0.68 4.23 3.62
CA PRO A 30 -2.01 4.41 3.01
C PRO A 30 -3.08 4.83 4.03
N ASP A 31 -3.07 4.23 5.20
CA ASP A 31 -4.03 4.51 6.27
C ASP A 31 -3.91 5.95 6.79
N TRP A 32 -2.68 6.41 7.05
CA TRP A 32 -2.46 7.79 7.48
C TRP A 32 -2.87 8.76 6.39
N LEU A 33 -2.51 8.52 5.12
CA LEU A 33 -2.90 9.37 4.00
C LEU A 33 -4.43 9.44 3.84
N ASN A 34 -5.12 8.32 4.05
CA ASN A 34 -6.58 8.28 4.00
C ASN A 34 -7.21 9.03 5.18
N ALA A 35 -6.65 8.92 6.38
CA ALA A 35 -7.15 9.59 7.58
C ALA A 35 -6.85 11.09 7.59
N ALA A 36 -5.67 11.48 7.09
CA ALA A 36 -5.22 12.87 7.01
C ALA A 36 -5.91 13.65 5.89
N LYS A 37 -6.69 13.00 5.02
CA LYS A 37 -7.29 13.62 3.83
C LYS A 37 -8.05 14.90 4.18
N GLY A 38 -7.65 16.00 3.53
CA GLY A 38 -8.21 17.33 3.77
C GLY A 38 -7.44 18.19 4.78
N SER A 39 -6.43 17.63 5.45
CA SER A 39 -5.49 18.40 6.28
C SER A 39 -4.36 19.03 5.45
N GLU A 40 -3.69 20.03 6.02
CA GLU A 40 -2.47 20.61 5.47
C GLU A 40 -1.34 19.56 5.40
N SER A 41 -1.19 18.73 6.44
CA SER A 41 -0.24 17.63 6.48
C SER A 41 -0.43 16.66 5.30
N TYR A 42 -1.68 16.33 4.96
CA TYR A 42 -1.96 15.53 3.77
C TYR A 42 -1.49 16.21 2.49
N ALA A 43 -1.73 17.51 2.32
CA ALA A 43 -1.32 18.23 1.13
C ALA A 43 0.21 18.24 0.96
N LYS A 44 0.95 18.48 2.06
CA LYS A 44 2.42 18.44 2.09
C LYS A 44 2.95 17.06 1.70
N VAL A 45 2.49 16.02 2.40
CA VAL A 45 2.94 14.64 2.18
C VAL A 45 2.55 14.13 0.79
N ALA A 46 1.35 14.44 0.32
CA ALA A 46 0.93 14.08 -1.04
C ALA A 46 1.81 14.75 -2.10
N LYS A 47 2.14 16.05 -1.94
CA LYS A 47 3.05 16.77 -2.83
C LYS A 47 4.43 16.12 -2.83
N LEU A 48 4.95 15.74 -1.65
CA LEU A 48 6.23 15.02 -1.54
C LEU A 48 6.23 13.71 -2.33
N ILE A 49 5.19 12.88 -2.19
CA ILE A 49 5.06 11.63 -2.96
C ILE A 49 5.07 11.91 -4.47
N TYR A 50 4.38 12.95 -4.93
CA TYR A 50 4.36 13.31 -6.35
C TYR A 50 5.73 13.79 -6.84
N SER A 51 6.43 14.61 -6.05
CA SER A 51 7.77 15.12 -6.40
C SER A 51 8.80 14.00 -6.47
N ILE A 52 8.84 13.09 -5.50
CA ILE A 52 9.75 11.93 -5.53
C ILE A 52 9.53 11.11 -6.80
N ARG A 53 8.27 10.77 -7.11
CA ARG A 53 7.94 10.04 -8.34
C ARG A 53 8.28 10.79 -9.61
N ARG A 54 8.21 12.12 -9.58
CA ARG A 54 8.57 12.96 -10.72
C ARG A 54 10.07 12.85 -10.98
N VAL A 55 10.90 12.93 -9.93
CA VAL A 55 12.34 12.70 -10.01
C VAL A 55 12.63 11.30 -10.53
N GLU A 56 12.06 10.26 -9.92
CA GLU A 56 12.23 8.85 -10.36
C GLU A 56 11.91 8.69 -11.85
N SER A 57 10.77 9.23 -12.31
CA SER A 57 10.36 9.15 -13.71
C SER A 57 11.25 9.95 -14.67
N LEU A 58 11.79 11.09 -14.25
CA LEU A 58 12.71 11.89 -15.08
C LEU A 58 14.05 11.18 -15.22
N VAL A 59 14.58 10.64 -14.13
CA VAL A 59 15.82 9.86 -14.11
C VAL A 59 15.70 8.61 -14.98
N ASP A 60 14.61 7.84 -14.83
CA ASP A 60 14.36 6.65 -15.66
C ASP A 60 14.36 6.99 -17.16
N ARG A 61 13.73 8.11 -17.54
CA ARG A 61 13.73 8.59 -18.92
C ARG A 61 15.14 8.95 -19.39
N PHE A 62 15.88 9.71 -18.57
CA PHE A 62 17.23 10.14 -18.93
C PHE A 62 18.19 8.96 -19.09
N LEU A 63 18.01 7.91 -18.30
CA LEU A 63 18.74 6.65 -18.44
C LEU A 63 18.33 5.92 -19.72
N ALA A 64 17.03 5.76 -19.98
CA ALA A 64 16.51 5.04 -21.15
C ALA A 64 16.92 5.70 -22.48
N GLU A 65 16.97 7.03 -22.51
CA GLU A 65 17.31 7.80 -23.71
C GLU A 65 18.78 8.25 -23.75
N ASN A 66 19.58 7.84 -22.76
CA ASN A 66 21.01 8.15 -22.64
C ASN A 66 21.31 9.67 -22.61
N TRP A 67 20.40 10.46 -22.05
CA TRP A 67 20.50 11.93 -22.02
C TRP A 67 21.61 12.43 -21.10
N PHE A 68 21.98 11.69 -20.05
CA PHE A 68 23.11 12.07 -19.18
C PHE A 68 24.41 12.25 -19.96
N ARG A 69 24.64 11.40 -20.97
CA ARG A 69 25.80 11.52 -21.87
C ARG A 69 25.69 12.74 -22.80
N VAL A 70 24.48 13.04 -23.27
CA VAL A 70 24.22 14.23 -24.09
C VAL A 70 24.50 15.50 -23.28
N VAL A 71 24.08 15.54 -22.01
CA VAL A 71 24.30 16.67 -21.11
C VAL A 71 25.78 16.83 -20.75
N SER A 72 26.51 15.74 -20.49
CA SER A 72 27.93 15.80 -20.12
C SER A 72 28.87 16.20 -21.25
N ASP A 73 28.59 15.72 -22.47
CA ASP A 73 29.56 15.79 -23.58
C ASP A 73 29.23 16.91 -24.58
N ALA A 74 28.03 17.50 -24.52
CA ALA A 74 27.60 18.46 -25.52
C ALA A 74 28.14 19.87 -25.27
N LYS A 75 28.71 20.46 -26.32
CA LYS A 75 28.98 21.92 -26.38
C LYS A 75 27.69 22.75 -26.33
N ARG A 76 26.55 22.16 -26.70
CA ARG A 76 25.21 22.78 -26.66
C ARG A 76 24.17 21.70 -26.43
N ILE A 77 23.43 21.83 -25.32
CA ILE A 77 22.35 20.91 -24.94
C ILE A 77 21.07 21.33 -25.70
N PRO A 78 20.31 20.39 -26.28
CA PRO A 78 18.99 20.69 -26.84
C PRO A 78 18.06 21.30 -25.79
N ALA A 79 17.29 22.32 -26.18
CA ALA A 79 16.45 23.08 -25.25
C ALA A 79 15.45 22.21 -24.47
N GLU A 80 14.88 21.18 -25.11
CA GLU A 80 13.96 20.23 -24.46
C GLU A 80 14.64 19.39 -23.36
N ILE A 81 15.88 18.93 -23.63
CA ILE A 81 16.67 18.16 -22.66
C ILE A 81 17.07 19.06 -21.50
N ASP A 82 17.50 20.28 -21.80
CA ASP A 82 17.85 21.28 -20.78
C ASP A 82 16.64 21.61 -19.91
N GLU A 83 15.47 21.87 -20.49
CA GLU A 83 14.24 22.18 -19.73
C GLU A 83 13.87 21.05 -18.75
N GLN A 84 13.92 19.79 -19.19
CA GLN A 84 13.63 18.65 -18.32
C GLN A 84 14.71 18.44 -17.26
N TYR A 85 15.98 18.69 -17.59
CA TYR A 85 17.08 18.62 -16.62
C TYR A 85 16.93 19.71 -15.54
N GLN A 86 16.59 20.93 -15.94
CA GLN A 86 16.29 22.00 -14.99
C GLN A 86 15.04 21.70 -14.14
N GLU A 87 14.04 21.00 -14.70
CA GLU A 87 12.89 20.52 -13.92
C GLU A 87 13.28 19.50 -12.86
N LEU A 88 14.16 18.55 -13.21
CA LEU A 88 14.72 17.58 -12.27
C LEU A 88 15.39 18.32 -11.09
N LEU A 89 16.32 19.24 -11.38
CA LEU A 89 17.03 20.00 -10.35
C LEU A 89 16.10 20.80 -9.44
N ARG A 90 15.11 21.50 -10.02
CA ARG A 90 14.11 22.25 -9.22
C ARG A 90 13.27 21.33 -8.34
N THR A 91 12.97 20.12 -8.82
CA THR A 91 12.18 19.15 -8.05
C THR A 91 13.01 18.56 -6.91
N GLU A 92 14.28 18.27 -7.14
CA GLU A 92 15.23 17.84 -6.10
C GLU A 92 15.43 18.92 -5.03
N GLU A 93 15.67 20.16 -5.43
CA GLU A 93 15.80 21.31 -4.52
C GLU A 93 14.54 21.46 -3.66
N TRP A 94 13.35 21.37 -4.27
CA TRP A 94 12.10 21.42 -3.51
C TRP A 94 11.96 20.24 -2.52
N ILE A 95 12.41 19.03 -2.88
CA ILE A 95 12.39 17.88 -1.98
C ILE A 95 13.34 18.13 -0.80
N ASP A 96 14.55 18.61 -1.05
CA ASP A 96 15.52 18.95 0.00
C ASP A 96 14.94 19.99 0.97
N GLU A 97 14.38 21.07 0.44
CA GLU A 97 13.70 22.10 1.24
C GLU A 97 12.54 21.51 2.07
N ALA A 98 11.72 20.65 1.45
CA ALA A 98 10.60 20.01 2.13
C ALA A 98 11.07 19.06 3.25
N LEU A 99 12.19 18.37 3.06
CA LEU A 99 12.74 17.43 4.04
C LEU A 99 13.52 18.12 5.16
N SER A 100 14.06 19.32 4.91
CA SER A 100 14.85 20.10 5.88
C SER A 100 14.11 20.44 7.17
N GLY A 101 12.78 20.47 7.12
CA GLY A 101 11.92 20.73 8.27
C GLY A 101 11.70 19.54 9.19
N TYR A 102 12.16 18.33 8.84
CA TYR A 102 11.98 17.13 9.66
C TYR A 102 13.28 16.74 10.36
N GLU A 103 13.19 16.54 11.67
CA GLU A 103 14.29 16.00 12.47
C GLU A 103 14.07 14.53 12.80
N TYR A 104 15.09 13.72 12.56
CA TYR A 104 15.07 12.30 12.83
C TYR A 104 16.19 11.90 13.79
N SER A 105 15.92 10.91 14.63
CA SER A 105 16.91 10.35 15.55
C SER A 105 16.96 8.83 15.43
N PRO A 106 18.16 8.24 15.39
CA PRO A 106 18.30 6.79 15.42
C PRO A 106 17.85 6.25 16.78
N ARG A 107 17.15 5.12 16.77
CA ARG A 107 16.86 4.33 17.97
C ARG A 107 17.13 2.87 17.69
N MET A 108 17.81 2.24 18.64
CA MET A 108 17.95 0.79 18.68
C MET A 108 16.68 0.19 19.25
N MET A 109 16.07 -0.72 18.51
CA MET A 109 14.95 -1.53 18.97
C MET A 109 15.36 -2.99 19.02
N ASN A 110 14.90 -3.69 20.04
CA ASN A 110 14.94 -5.13 20.07
C ASN A 110 13.60 -5.65 19.56
N ASP A 111 13.63 -6.36 18.44
CA ASP A 111 12.53 -7.22 18.06
C ASP A 111 12.61 -8.47 18.95
N VAL A 112 11.67 -8.57 19.88
CA VAL A 112 11.66 -9.65 20.88
C VAL A 112 11.29 -10.99 20.24
N ASP A 113 10.47 -10.96 19.18
CA ASP A 113 9.97 -12.16 18.52
C ASP A 113 11.02 -12.77 17.59
N GLU A 114 11.78 -11.91 16.90
CA GLU A 114 12.87 -12.32 16.02
C GLU A 114 14.24 -12.31 16.72
N ASN A 115 14.30 -11.93 18.00
CA ASN A 115 15.51 -11.78 18.82
C ASN A 115 16.65 -11.05 18.09
N HIS A 116 16.30 -9.98 17.36
CA HIS A 116 17.25 -9.18 16.60
C HIS A 116 17.21 -7.73 17.07
N TRP A 117 18.36 -7.07 17.07
CA TRP A 117 18.43 -5.62 17.29
C TRP A 117 18.41 -4.92 15.94
N SER A 118 17.49 -3.99 15.75
CA SER A 118 17.40 -3.15 14.56
C SER A 118 17.66 -1.69 14.93
N LEU A 119 18.50 -1.04 14.12
CA LEU A 119 18.67 0.41 14.14
C LEU A 119 17.59 0.99 13.22
N SER A 120 16.68 1.79 13.79
CA SER A 120 15.61 2.44 13.04
C SER A 120 15.61 3.94 13.30
N MET A 121 15.24 4.73 12.29
CA MET A 121 15.07 6.18 12.44
C MET A 121 13.65 6.49 12.94
N TYR A 122 13.51 7.52 13.78
CA TYR A 122 12.23 8.01 14.31
C TYR A 122 12.17 9.52 14.25
N SER A 123 10.96 10.09 14.19
CA SER A 123 10.76 11.52 14.43
C SER A 123 11.35 11.91 15.79
N ALA A 124 12.29 12.86 15.79
CA ALA A 124 12.94 13.36 17.00
C ALA A 124 12.02 14.28 17.81
N GLN A 125 11.10 14.97 17.12
CA GLN A 125 10.20 15.95 17.70
C GLN A 125 8.83 15.34 18.03
N ALA A 126 8.12 16.00 18.95
CA ALA A 126 6.70 15.73 19.18
C ALA A 126 5.93 15.88 17.86
N PRO A 127 4.91 15.04 17.60
CA PRO A 127 4.18 15.09 16.34
C PRO A 127 3.60 16.48 16.09
N THR A 128 4.06 17.15 15.03
CA THR A 128 3.45 18.37 14.50
C THR A 128 2.46 18.00 13.39
N GLY A 129 1.41 18.79 13.24
CA GLY A 129 0.39 18.56 12.20
C GLY A 129 -0.58 17.42 12.52
N PHE A 130 -1.03 16.71 11.47
CA PHE A 130 -2.00 15.62 11.61
C PHE A 130 -1.39 14.39 12.27
N VAL A 131 -2.10 13.86 13.26
CA VAL A 131 -1.67 12.72 14.05
C VAL A 131 -2.72 11.62 13.99
N LEU A 132 -2.32 10.46 13.46
CA LEU A 132 -3.15 9.27 13.50
C LEU A 132 -2.93 8.52 14.82
N LYS A 133 -3.99 8.37 15.61
CA LYS A 133 -3.99 7.51 16.81
C LYS A 133 -4.66 6.19 16.48
N ARG A 134 -3.92 5.09 16.62
CA ARG A 134 -4.46 3.72 16.42
C ARG A 134 -4.59 3.03 17.76
N LYS A 135 -5.76 2.43 18.01
CA LYS A 135 -5.95 1.48 19.10
C LYS A 135 -5.53 0.11 18.59
N MET A 136 -4.58 -0.53 19.25
CA MET A 136 -4.18 -1.89 18.97
C MET A 136 -4.61 -2.81 20.11
N SER A 137 -5.34 -3.85 19.79
CA SER A 137 -5.60 -4.98 20.69
C SER A 137 -4.55 -6.05 20.41
N GLY A 138 -3.64 -6.28 21.36
CA GLY A 138 -2.61 -7.31 21.25
C GLY A 138 -2.41 -8.03 22.58
N ARG A 139 -2.07 -9.32 22.55
CA ARG A 139 -1.58 -10.02 23.75
C ARG A 139 -0.13 -9.59 24.00
N GLY A 140 0.07 -8.77 25.03
CA GLY A 140 1.33 -8.74 25.79
C GLY A 140 2.58 -8.23 25.07
N PHE A 141 2.63 -6.94 24.76
CA PHE A 141 3.89 -6.18 24.60
C PHE A 141 4.17 -5.33 25.87
N LYS A 142 5.32 -5.49 26.53
CA LYS A 142 5.64 -4.73 27.77
C LYS A 142 6.26 -3.34 27.53
N GLY A 143 6.17 -2.78 26.32
CA GLY A 143 6.81 -1.50 25.99
C GLY A 143 5.97 -0.62 25.07
N VAL A 144 5.01 0.12 25.62
CA VAL A 144 4.52 1.47 25.22
C VAL A 144 3.26 1.73 26.07
N MET A 145 3.18 2.92 26.68
CA MET A 145 2.24 3.35 27.74
C MET A 145 0.95 2.53 27.92
N LEU A 146 0.86 1.87 29.07
CA LEU A 146 -0.31 1.10 29.52
C LEU A 146 -1.27 2.02 30.30
N THR A 147 -2.45 2.31 29.78
CA THR A 147 -3.61 2.61 30.65
C THR A 147 -4.30 1.29 30.95
N ALA A 148 -3.81 0.58 31.96
CA ALA A 148 -4.37 -0.70 32.37
C ALA A 148 -5.70 -0.47 33.12
N THR A 149 -6.81 -0.72 32.45
CA THR A 149 -8.10 -0.98 33.11
C THR A 149 -8.68 -2.26 32.52
N GLY A 150 -8.60 -3.35 33.27
CA GLY A 150 -9.06 -4.67 32.84
C GLY A 150 -8.11 -5.39 31.87
N SER A 151 -8.31 -6.69 31.74
CA SER A 151 -7.46 -7.72 31.11
C SER A 151 -7.15 -7.58 29.62
N ASN A 152 -7.41 -6.42 29.00
CA ASN A 152 -7.05 -6.11 27.62
C ASN A 152 -6.08 -4.93 27.58
N THR A 153 -4.81 -5.21 27.27
CA THR A 153 -3.86 -4.14 26.97
C THR A 153 -4.18 -3.53 25.62
N VAL A 154 -4.50 -2.23 25.62
CA VAL A 154 -4.69 -1.43 24.40
C VAL A 154 -3.46 -0.57 24.20
N TYR A 155 -2.71 -0.80 23.12
CA TYR A 155 -1.61 0.10 22.75
C TYR A 155 -2.15 1.24 21.90
N LEU A 156 -1.66 2.44 22.16
CA LEU A 156 -1.93 3.62 21.34
C LEU A 156 -0.69 3.93 20.50
N GLN A 157 -0.71 3.54 19.24
CA GLN A 157 0.30 4.02 18.30
C GLN A 157 -0.09 5.42 17.84
N THR A 158 0.84 6.35 17.98
CA THR A 158 0.71 7.73 17.51
C THR A 158 1.63 7.91 16.32
N ILE A 159 1.08 8.20 15.14
CA ILE A 159 1.84 8.36 13.90
C ILE A 159 1.65 9.80 13.42
N GLY A 160 2.72 10.59 13.46
CA GLY A 160 2.75 11.97 12.98
C GLY A 160 3.14 12.08 11.50
N GLU A 161 3.12 13.31 10.99
CA GLU A 161 3.56 13.64 9.63
C GLU A 161 5.01 13.20 9.36
N ALA A 162 5.93 13.55 10.26
CA ALA A 162 7.36 13.23 10.13
C ALA A 162 7.60 11.70 10.04
N ASP A 163 6.86 10.91 10.82
CA ASP A 163 6.93 9.45 10.77
C ASP A 163 6.50 8.92 9.40
N ILE A 164 5.45 9.48 8.82
CA ILE A 164 4.98 9.08 7.49
C ILE A 164 5.95 9.50 6.39
N VAL A 165 6.53 10.68 6.49
CA VAL A 165 7.57 11.13 5.55
C VAL A 165 8.73 10.15 5.52
N LEU A 166 9.25 9.76 6.69
CA LEU A 166 10.33 8.77 6.77
C LEU A 166 9.93 7.43 6.13
N ARG A 167 8.71 6.96 6.38
CA ARG A 167 8.21 5.70 5.80
C ARG A 167 8.03 5.78 4.28
N ILE A 168 7.70 6.96 3.74
CA ILE A 168 7.67 7.20 2.29
C ILE A 168 9.07 7.13 1.69
N LEU A 169 10.07 7.70 2.37
CA LEU A 169 11.47 7.60 1.95
C LEU A 169 11.95 6.15 1.97
N ASN A 170 11.58 5.36 2.98
CA ASN A 170 11.86 3.92 3.01
C ASN A 170 11.22 3.18 1.83
N LEU A 171 9.96 3.48 1.49
CA LEU A 171 9.30 2.90 0.33
C LEU A 171 9.99 3.27 -0.99
N SER A 172 10.46 4.52 -1.14
CA SER A 172 11.22 4.95 -2.33
C SER A 172 12.58 4.25 -2.41
N ALA A 173 13.33 4.21 -1.30
CA ALA A 173 14.61 3.50 -1.23
C ALA A 173 14.49 2.00 -1.54
N ALA A 174 13.36 1.38 -1.19
CA ALA A 174 13.04 -0.01 -1.53
C ALA A 174 12.49 -0.21 -2.95
N SER A 175 12.39 0.84 -3.78
CA SER A 175 11.72 0.82 -5.10
C SER A 175 10.27 0.34 -5.04
N GLU A 176 9.60 0.57 -3.91
CA GLU A 176 8.21 0.17 -3.67
C GLU A 176 7.23 1.34 -3.67
N LEU A 177 7.72 2.59 -3.75
CA LEU A 177 6.86 3.77 -3.73
C LEU A 177 5.83 3.73 -4.87
N GLU A 178 6.16 3.18 -6.04
CA GLU A 178 5.21 2.99 -7.15
C GLU A 178 3.95 2.18 -6.78
N ARG A 179 4.03 1.32 -5.76
CA ARG A 179 2.89 0.51 -5.28
C ARG A 179 1.90 1.33 -4.47
N LEU A 180 2.28 2.50 -3.95
CA LEU A 180 1.40 3.38 -3.18
C LEU A 180 0.41 4.13 -4.09
N LYS A 181 -0.70 3.53 -4.49
CA LYS A 181 -1.61 4.09 -5.52
C LYS A 181 -2.85 4.69 -4.90
N GLN A 182 -3.52 5.57 -5.65
CA GLN A 182 -4.91 5.93 -5.37
C GLN A 182 -5.84 4.99 -6.13
N CYS A 183 -6.88 4.50 -5.46
CA CYS A 183 -7.93 3.70 -6.08
C CYS A 183 -8.59 4.49 -7.21
N ALA A 184 -8.67 3.90 -8.41
CA ALA A 184 -9.28 4.53 -9.59
C ALA A 184 -10.80 4.80 -9.47
N ARG A 185 -11.44 4.41 -8.37
CA ARG A 185 -12.86 4.63 -8.10
C ARG A 185 -13.11 5.57 -6.92
N CYS A 186 -12.58 5.25 -5.74
CA CYS A 186 -12.85 6.00 -4.51
C CYS A 186 -11.72 6.95 -4.11
N SER A 187 -10.63 6.99 -4.87
CA SER A 187 -9.45 7.83 -4.64
C SER A 187 -8.80 7.67 -3.26
N LYS A 188 -9.10 6.57 -2.55
CA LYS A 188 -8.38 6.18 -1.33
C LYS A 188 -6.99 5.69 -1.71
N TRP A 189 -5.99 6.07 -0.93
CA TRP A 189 -4.65 5.51 -1.00
C TRP A 189 -4.69 4.03 -0.61
N LEU A 190 -3.92 3.23 -1.34
CA LEU A 190 -3.74 1.80 -1.11
C LEU A 190 -2.30 1.44 -1.45
N TYR A 191 -1.76 0.44 -0.77
CA TYR A 191 -0.57 -0.22 -1.23
C TYR A 191 -0.96 -1.40 -2.12
N ALA A 192 -0.49 -1.39 -3.36
CA ALA A 192 -0.83 -2.37 -4.38
C ALA A 192 0.02 -3.63 -4.19
N GLU A 193 -0.62 -4.76 -3.86
CA GLU A 193 0.08 -6.06 -3.77
C GLU A 193 0.65 -6.48 -5.12
N ARG A 194 0.00 -6.04 -6.21
CA ARG A 194 0.42 -6.32 -7.59
C ARG A 194 0.58 -5.01 -8.34
N SER A 195 1.59 -4.92 -9.20
CA SER A 195 1.87 -3.73 -10.01
C SER A 195 0.64 -3.22 -10.78
N HIS A 196 -0.22 -4.11 -11.28
CA HIS A 196 -1.42 -3.78 -12.05
C HIS A 196 -2.69 -3.53 -11.19
N GLN A 197 -2.61 -3.59 -9.86
CA GLN A 197 -3.76 -3.34 -9.01
C GLN A 197 -4.15 -1.85 -9.05
N ARG A 198 -5.37 -1.57 -9.52
CA ARG A 198 -5.91 -0.22 -9.69
C ARG A 198 -7.04 0.14 -8.72
N PHE A 199 -7.52 -0.83 -7.95
CA PHE A 199 -8.69 -0.70 -7.09
C PHE A 199 -8.38 -1.19 -5.68
N CYS A 200 -9.22 -0.80 -4.72
CA CYS A 200 -9.15 -1.28 -3.35
C CYS A 200 -9.16 -2.83 -3.28
N PRO A 201 -8.47 -3.40 -2.28
CA PRO A 201 -8.64 -4.82 -1.95
C PRO A 201 -10.13 -5.11 -1.65
N GLY A 202 -10.61 -6.29 -2.07
CA GLY A 202 -12.04 -6.68 -1.96
C GLY A 202 -12.85 -6.56 -3.26
N GLY A 203 -12.38 -5.77 -4.24
CA GLY A 203 -12.94 -5.77 -5.59
C GLY A 203 -14.30 -5.09 -5.78
N GLU A 204 -14.87 -4.47 -4.75
CA GLU A 204 -16.14 -3.71 -4.81
C GLU A 204 -16.02 -2.51 -5.76
N CYS A 205 -15.01 -1.67 -5.52
CA CYS A 205 -14.64 -0.55 -6.39
C CYS A 205 -14.43 -0.98 -7.86
N ARG A 206 -13.88 -2.18 -8.06
CA ARG A 206 -13.69 -2.76 -9.41
C ARG A 206 -15.03 -3.13 -10.04
N LYS A 207 -15.89 -3.84 -9.30
CA LYS A 207 -17.22 -4.26 -9.76
C LYS A 207 -18.09 -3.06 -10.12
N GLU A 208 -18.13 -2.03 -9.27
CA GLU A 208 -18.87 -0.80 -9.51
C GLU A 208 -18.38 -0.08 -10.78
N LYS A 209 -17.06 0.13 -10.90
CA LYS A 209 -16.50 0.82 -12.07
C LYS A 209 -16.81 0.09 -13.37
N TYR A 210 -16.73 -1.24 -13.38
CA TYR A 210 -17.07 -2.02 -14.58
C TYR A 210 -18.57 -2.10 -14.81
N ALA A 211 -19.41 -2.11 -13.77
CA ALA A 211 -20.87 -2.09 -13.93
C ALA A 211 -21.37 -0.87 -14.72
N GLU A 212 -20.69 0.27 -14.57
CA GLU A 212 -20.98 1.50 -15.31
C GLU A 212 -20.53 1.45 -16.79
N SER A 213 -19.59 0.55 -17.14
CA SER A 213 -19.00 0.49 -18.48
C SER A 213 -20.01 0.02 -19.55
N PRO A 214 -20.16 0.74 -20.67
CA PRO A 214 -21.03 0.33 -21.78
C PRO A 214 -20.68 -1.08 -22.31
N LYS A 215 -19.39 -1.38 -22.41
CA LYS A 215 -18.88 -2.69 -22.85
C LYS A 215 -19.31 -3.82 -21.91
N TYR A 216 -19.31 -3.57 -20.61
CA TYR A 216 -19.75 -4.54 -19.61
C TYR A 216 -21.27 -4.71 -19.61
N LYS A 217 -22.04 -3.63 -19.82
CA LYS A 217 -23.50 -3.71 -19.98
C LYS A 217 -23.87 -4.57 -21.18
N GLU A 218 -23.20 -4.39 -22.31
CA GLU A 218 -23.41 -5.21 -23.51
C GLU A 218 -22.98 -6.67 -23.29
N TYR A 219 -21.81 -6.90 -22.70
CA TYR A 219 -21.37 -8.25 -22.32
C TYR A 219 -22.38 -8.93 -21.39
N ARG A 220 -22.87 -8.23 -20.36
CA ARG A 220 -23.85 -8.75 -19.41
C ARG A 220 -25.18 -9.08 -20.10
N LYS A 221 -25.62 -8.24 -21.04
CA LYS A 221 -26.81 -8.49 -21.87
C LYS A 221 -26.65 -9.77 -22.69
N GLN A 222 -25.51 -9.95 -23.35
CA GLN A 222 -25.21 -11.15 -24.12
C GLN A 222 -25.10 -12.40 -23.22
N TYR A 223 -24.46 -12.28 -22.07
CA TYR A 223 -24.35 -13.34 -21.08
C TYR A 223 -25.73 -13.80 -20.58
N MET A 224 -26.60 -12.86 -20.18
CA MET A 224 -27.95 -13.17 -19.73
C MET A 224 -28.80 -13.81 -20.83
N ARG A 225 -28.65 -13.39 -22.10
CA ARG A 225 -29.30 -14.04 -23.24
C ARG A 225 -28.86 -15.50 -23.39
N ARG A 226 -27.56 -15.78 -23.26
CA ARG A 226 -27.02 -17.16 -23.31
C ARG A 226 -27.54 -18.01 -22.15
N GLN A 227 -27.58 -17.45 -20.94
CA GLN A 227 -28.07 -18.16 -19.76
C GLN A 227 -29.56 -18.50 -19.87
N ARG A 228 -30.40 -17.56 -20.32
CA ARG A 228 -31.84 -17.85 -20.57
C ARG A 228 -32.05 -18.94 -21.61
N LYS A 229 -31.26 -18.96 -22.69
CA LYS A 229 -31.30 -20.03 -23.69
C LYS A 229 -30.94 -21.39 -23.09
N LYS A 230 -29.90 -21.46 -22.25
CA LYS A 230 -29.52 -22.69 -21.54
C LYS A 230 -30.63 -23.17 -20.61
N GLN A 231 -31.19 -22.28 -19.80
CA GLN A 231 -32.28 -22.61 -18.88
C GLN A 231 -33.54 -23.10 -19.63
N ALA A 232 -33.89 -22.45 -20.74
CA ALA A 232 -35.01 -22.90 -21.57
C ALA A 232 -34.75 -24.29 -22.18
N ALA A 233 -33.52 -24.56 -22.65
CA ALA A 233 -33.13 -25.87 -23.16
C ALA A 233 -33.18 -26.95 -22.06
N GLU A 234 -32.65 -26.66 -20.88
CA GLU A 234 -32.70 -27.57 -19.71
C GLU A 234 -34.15 -27.84 -19.26
N GLN A 235 -35.02 -26.83 -19.29
CA GLN A 235 -36.45 -27.01 -19.00
C GLN A 235 -37.15 -27.84 -20.07
N SER A 236 -36.79 -27.69 -21.35
CA SER A 236 -37.35 -28.50 -22.44
C SER A 236 -36.86 -29.95 -22.44
N MET A 237 -35.70 -30.22 -21.83
CA MET A 237 -35.13 -31.59 -21.71
C MET A 237 -35.50 -32.29 -20.41
N LYS A 238 -36.10 -31.61 -19.42
CA LYS A 238 -36.63 -32.28 -18.23
C LYS A 238 -37.84 -33.14 -18.65
N PRO A 239 -37.76 -34.48 -18.54
CA PRO A 239 -38.90 -35.32 -18.85
C PRO A 239 -40.06 -34.93 -17.93
N LEU A 240 -41.27 -34.84 -18.49
CA LEU A 240 -42.50 -34.84 -17.71
C LEU A 240 -42.44 -36.05 -16.78
N GLN A 241 -42.19 -35.84 -15.49
CA GLN A 241 -42.45 -36.87 -14.49
C GLN A 241 -43.94 -37.15 -14.57
N VAL A 242 -44.28 -38.24 -15.24
CA VAL A 242 -45.63 -38.79 -15.30
C VAL A 242 -46.04 -39.02 -13.85
N LYS A 243 -46.97 -38.20 -13.36
CA LYS A 243 -47.68 -38.50 -12.12
C LYS A 243 -48.43 -39.79 -12.38
N HIS A 244 -47.90 -40.92 -11.91
CA HIS A 244 -48.74 -42.09 -11.66
C HIS A 244 -49.70 -41.68 -10.55
N ASN A 245 -50.93 -41.37 -10.95
CA ASN A 245 -52.06 -41.47 -10.05
C ASN A 245 -52.25 -42.97 -9.79
N ASP A 246 -51.71 -43.44 -8.67
CA ASP A 246 -52.16 -44.69 -8.07
C ASP A 246 -53.56 -44.43 -7.47
N ASP A 247 -54.55 -44.44 -8.36
CA ASP A 247 -55.90 -44.82 -7.96
C ASP A 247 -55.89 -46.34 -7.78
N ARG A 248 -55.97 -46.80 -6.53
CA ARG A 248 -56.62 -48.09 -6.25
C ARG A 248 -57.47 -48.04 -4.98
N PRO A 249 -58.62 -48.74 -4.99
CA PRO A 249 -59.64 -48.70 -3.96
C PRO A 249 -59.28 -49.47 -2.68
#